data_AF-A0A942KJ54-F1
#
_entry.id   AF-A0A942KJ54-F1
#
_cell.length_a   1.000
_cell.length_b   1.000
_cell.length_c   1.000
_cell.angle_alpha   90.00
_cell.angle_beta   90.00
_cell.angle_gamma   90.00
#
_symmetry.space_group_name_H-M   'P 1'
#
loop_
_entity.id
_entity.type
_entity.pdbx_description
1 polymer ?
#
loop_
_entity_poly.entity_id
_entity_poly.type
_entity_poly.pdbx_seq_one_letter_code
_entity_poly.pdbx_strand_id
1 'polypeptide(L)'
;MWNCSECREVLDDELDECWVCGTQRDDEAQESEFTEAKKVAADMAPLNYESDATNRLLLPRYADAYIVARTIVGFGNLLKAFALVAPVIVALIGAWIFGSEVFVPLALIIGILPGLLIAVPLYALGLLLCAQGQMLHAVLDTAVNTSPLLSKREIRKVMSLDVT
;
A
#
# COMPACT_ATOMS: atom_id res chain seq x y z
N MET A 1 -16.63 -23.11 18.10
CA MET A 1 -15.54 -22.93 17.13
C MET A 1 -15.68 -24.02 16.09
N TRP A 2 -15.53 -23.70 14.81
CA TRP A 2 -15.61 -24.67 13.69
C TRP A 2 -14.29 -24.69 12.91
N ASN A 3 -14.01 -25.81 12.24
CA ASN A 3 -12.81 -25.96 11.43
C ASN A 3 -13.18 -25.92 9.96
N CYS A 4 -12.46 -25.12 9.18
CA CYS A 4 -12.68 -25.09 7.75
C CYS A 4 -12.27 -26.41 7.09
N SER A 5 -13.13 -26.90 6.20
CA SER A 5 -12.92 -28.12 5.41
C SER A 5 -11.73 -28.02 4.46
N GLU A 6 -11.38 -26.81 4.01
CA GLU A 6 -10.37 -26.57 2.99
C GLU A 6 -9.05 -26.06 3.57
N CYS A 7 -9.11 -25.01 4.41
CA CYS A 7 -7.93 -24.38 5.02
C CYS A 7 -7.47 -25.05 6.34
N ARG A 8 -8.30 -25.90 6.97
CA ARG A 8 -8.10 -26.50 8.32
C ARG A 8 -7.87 -25.52 9.48
N GLU A 9 -8.08 -24.24 9.24
CA GLU A 9 -7.97 -23.20 10.26
C GLU A 9 -9.17 -23.27 11.23
N VAL A 10 -8.92 -22.98 12.50
CA VAL A 10 -9.95 -22.93 13.56
C VAL A 10 -10.58 -21.55 13.57
N LEU A 11 -11.91 -21.51 13.44
CA LEU A 11 -12.70 -20.29 13.32
C LEU A 11 -13.72 -20.16 14.45
N ASP A 12 -14.05 -18.92 14.79
CA ASP A 12 -15.14 -18.60 15.70
C ASP A 12 -16.51 -18.91 15.06
N ASP A 13 -17.48 -19.29 15.89
CA ASP A 13 -18.82 -19.69 15.41
C ASP A 13 -19.64 -18.54 14.83
N GLU A 14 -19.20 -17.29 15.02
CA GLU A 14 -19.81 -16.09 14.45
C GLU A 14 -19.44 -15.86 12.97
N LEU A 15 -18.48 -16.61 12.44
CA LEU A 15 -18.01 -16.47 11.06
C LEU A 15 -18.64 -17.54 10.17
N ASP A 16 -19.33 -17.10 9.12
CA ASP A 16 -19.95 -17.99 8.10
C ASP A 16 -18.97 -18.38 6.98
N GLU A 17 -17.77 -17.79 6.93
CA GLU A 17 -16.73 -18.03 5.90
C GLU A 17 -15.32 -18.18 6.51
N CYS A 18 -14.46 -19.07 5.97
CA CYS A 18 -13.03 -19.14 6.37
C CYS A 18 -12.31 -17.85 5.95
N TRP A 19 -11.69 -17.15 6.90
CA TRP A 19 -10.92 -15.92 6.62
C TRP A 19 -9.69 -16.13 5.73
N VAL A 20 -9.18 -17.36 5.66
CA VAL A 20 -7.98 -17.72 4.88
C VAL A 20 -8.32 -18.08 3.42
N CYS A 21 -9.40 -18.84 3.19
CA CYS A 21 -9.71 -19.40 1.87
C CYS A 21 -11.09 -19.03 1.30
N GLY A 22 -11.99 -18.45 2.11
CA GLY A 22 -13.33 -18.03 1.68
C GLY A 22 -14.37 -19.15 1.57
N THR A 23 -14.04 -20.39 1.98
CA THR A 23 -15.00 -21.50 2.01
C THR A 23 -16.13 -21.20 3.00
N GLN A 24 -17.39 -21.36 2.57
CA GLN A 24 -18.58 -21.16 3.41
C GLN A 24 -18.77 -22.31 4.39
N ARG A 25 -19.43 -22.02 5.49
CA ARG A 25 -19.78 -23.00 6.52
C ARG A 25 -21.02 -23.81 6.10
N ASP A 26 -20.89 -25.13 6.04
CA ASP A 26 -21.89 -26.06 5.47
C ASP A 26 -23.10 -26.36 6.40
N ASP A 27 -23.53 -25.41 7.23
CA ASP A 27 -24.60 -25.63 8.21
C ASP A 27 -26.00 -25.42 7.58
N GLU A 28 -26.47 -26.42 6.81
CA GLU A 28 -27.85 -26.52 6.32
C GLU A 28 -28.82 -26.87 7.47
N ALA A 29 -29.27 -25.88 8.26
CA ALA A 29 -30.45 -26.05 9.15
C ALA A 29 -31.06 -24.73 9.71
N GLN A 30 -31.31 -23.68 8.90
CA GLN A 30 -32.10 -22.50 9.37
C GLN A 30 -32.99 -21.84 8.30
N GLU A 31 -33.54 -22.59 7.34
CA GLU A 31 -34.32 -21.97 6.25
C GLU A 31 -35.78 -21.58 6.60
N SER A 32 -36.36 -22.07 7.71
CA SER A 32 -37.78 -21.81 8.01
C SER A 32 -38.07 -20.62 8.93
N GLU A 33 -37.12 -20.19 9.77
CA GLU A 33 -37.33 -19.08 10.74
C GLU A 33 -36.90 -17.71 10.16
N PHE A 34 -36.07 -17.73 9.11
CA PHE A 34 -35.50 -16.54 8.48
C PHE A 34 -36.53 -15.72 7.67
N THR A 35 -37.64 -16.32 7.24
CA THR A 35 -38.64 -15.64 6.40
C THR A 35 -39.48 -14.63 7.19
N GLU A 36 -39.70 -14.89 8.48
CA GLU A 36 -40.41 -13.97 9.37
C GLU A 36 -39.49 -12.85 9.88
N ALA A 37 -38.25 -13.19 10.24
CA ALA A 37 -37.22 -12.21 10.60
C ALA A 37 -36.86 -11.25 9.44
N LYS A 38 -36.86 -11.73 8.20
CA LYS A 38 -36.61 -10.91 7.00
C LYS A 38 -37.72 -9.89 6.72
N LYS A 39 -38.97 -10.18 7.10
CA LYS A 39 -40.08 -9.22 7.00
C LYS A 39 -40.00 -8.12 8.06
N VAL A 40 -39.57 -8.45 9.27
CA VAL A 40 -39.35 -7.46 10.35
C VAL A 40 -38.09 -6.63 10.09
N ALA A 41 -37.04 -7.22 9.52
CA ALA A 41 -35.81 -6.52 9.11
C ALA A 41 -36.04 -5.53 7.93
N ALA A 42 -37.03 -5.78 7.08
CA ALA A 42 -37.40 -4.85 6.00
C ALA A 42 -38.05 -3.56 6.54
N ASP A 43 -38.71 -3.61 7.71
CA ASP A 43 -39.27 -2.43 8.39
C ASP A 43 -38.24 -1.68 9.26
N MET A 44 -37.11 -2.33 9.60
CA MET A 44 -36.02 -1.78 10.42
C MET A 44 -34.90 -1.14 9.59
N ALA A 45 -35.23 -0.70 8.37
CA ALA A 45 -34.31 -0.16 7.36
C ALA A 45 -33.78 1.29 7.54
N PRO A 46 -34.01 2.08 8.61
CA PRO A 46 -33.46 3.44 8.62
C PRO A 46 -31.98 3.56 9.04
N LEU A 47 -31.32 2.51 9.54
CA LEU A 47 -29.92 2.62 10.05
C LEU A 47 -28.83 2.14 9.08
N ASN A 48 -29.14 1.35 8.05
CA ASN A 48 -28.14 0.88 7.07
C ASN A 48 -27.90 1.87 5.92
N TYR A 49 -28.80 2.84 5.72
CA TYR A 49 -28.67 3.83 4.65
C TYR A 49 -27.59 4.88 4.95
N GLU A 50 -27.43 5.28 6.21
CA GLU A 50 -26.45 6.31 6.62
C GLU A 50 -25.01 5.78 6.63
N SER A 51 -24.83 4.49 6.95
CA SER A 51 -23.56 3.77 6.85
C SER A 51 -23.07 3.67 5.40
N ASP A 52 -23.93 3.22 4.47
CA ASP A 52 -23.54 3.04 3.06
C ASP A 52 -23.20 4.38 2.36
N ALA A 53 -23.93 5.45 2.68
CA ALA A 53 -23.64 6.79 2.18
C ALA A 53 -22.29 7.34 2.70
N THR A 54 -22.02 7.13 4.00
CA THR A 54 -20.77 7.55 4.63
C THR A 54 -19.58 6.76 4.10
N ASN A 55 -19.74 5.46 3.90
CA ASN A 55 -18.69 4.58 3.39
C ASN A 55 -18.35 4.88 1.94
N ARG A 56 -19.34 5.20 1.10
CA ARG A 56 -19.12 5.69 -0.27
C ARG A 56 -18.26 6.96 -0.33
N LEU A 57 -18.29 7.79 0.71
CA LEU A 57 -17.45 8.99 0.81
C LEU A 57 -16.07 8.72 1.44
N LEU A 58 -15.99 7.79 2.39
CA LEU A 58 -14.74 7.47 3.10
C LEU A 58 -13.78 6.60 2.27
N LEU A 59 -14.30 5.58 1.57
CA LEU A 59 -13.51 4.69 0.71
C LEU A 59 -12.59 5.43 -0.28
N PRO A 60 -13.06 6.39 -1.10
CA PRO A 60 -12.19 7.10 -2.04
C PRO A 60 -11.16 7.97 -1.33
N ARG A 61 -11.45 8.49 -0.12
CA ARG A 61 -10.50 9.29 0.66
C ARG A 61 -9.32 8.44 1.14
N TYR A 62 -9.57 7.23 1.63
CA TYR A 62 -8.50 6.31 1.99
C TYR A 62 -7.72 5.86 0.76
N ALA A 63 -8.41 5.52 -0.34
CA ALA A 63 -7.77 5.14 -1.59
C ALA A 63 -6.80 6.22 -2.11
N ASP A 64 -7.23 7.48 -2.10
CA ASP A 64 -6.39 8.62 -2.50
C ASP A 64 -5.15 8.74 -1.60
N ALA A 65 -5.31 8.56 -0.28
CA ALA A 65 -4.18 8.60 0.65
C ALA A 65 -3.15 7.47 0.39
N TYR A 66 -3.58 6.26 0.06
CA TYR A 66 -2.69 5.16 -0.34
C TYR A 66 -1.95 5.46 -1.64
N ILE A 67 -2.63 6.07 -2.63
CA ILE A 67 -2.00 6.51 -3.88
C ILE A 67 -0.92 7.56 -3.58
N VAL A 68 -1.21 8.55 -2.73
CA VAL A 68 -0.24 9.55 -2.31
C VAL A 68 0.96 8.91 -1.62
N ALA A 69 0.75 7.99 -0.68
CA ALA A 69 1.83 7.28 -0.01
C ALA A 69 2.72 6.51 -1.01
N ARG A 70 2.11 5.81 -1.97
CA ARG A 70 2.82 5.06 -3.00
C ARG A 70 3.60 5.97 -3.94
N THR A 71 3.01 7.09 -4.37
CA THR A 71 3.70 8.06 -5.25
C THR A 71 4.93 8.65 -4.58
N ILE A 72 4.88 8.92 -3.26
CA ILE A 72 6.05 9.37 -2.49
C ILE A 72 7.16 8.31 -2.51
N VAL A 73 6.82 7.04 -2.27
CA VAL A 73 7.79 5.93 -2.34
C VAL A 73 8.38 5.82 -3.75
N GLY A 74 7.53 5.90 -4.78
CA GLY A 74 7.92 5.88 -6.19
C GLY A 74 8.88 7.02 -6.54
N PHE A 75 8.62 8.24 -6.08
CA PHE A 75 9.48 9.39 -6.32
C PHE A 75 10.84 9.23 -5.61
N GLY A 76 10.85 8.72 -4.38
CA GLY A 76 12.10 8.37 -3.69
C GLY A 76 12.91 7.29 -4.45
N ASN A 77 12.24 6.31 -5.05
CA ASN A 77 12.88 5.31 -5.91
C ASN A 77 13.47 5.93 -7.18
N LEU A 78 12.77 6.85 -7.82
CA LEU A 78 13.28 7.60 -8.99
C LEU A 78 14.52 8.41 -8.63
N LEU A 79 14.51 9.13 -7.51
CA LEU A 79 15.68 9.90 -7.08
C LEU A 79 16.89 9.02 -6.80
N LYS A 80 16.71 7.86 -6.17
CA LYS A 80 17.79 6.89 -5.97
C LYS A 80 18.34 6.39 -7.30
N ALA A 81 17.47 6.12 -8.28
CA ALA A 81 17.90 5.71 -9.62
C ALA A 81 18.71 6.81 -10.32
N PHE A 82 18.25 8.07 -10.27
CA PHE A 82 19.01 9.19 -10.82
C PHE A 82 20.34 9.41 -10.11
N ALA A 83 20.37 9.29 -8.79
CA ALA A 83 21.61 9.41 -8.02
C ALA A 83 22.64 8.33 -8.37
N LEU A 84 22.19 7.15 -8.81
CA LEU A 84 23.08 6.10 -9.30
C LEU A 84 23.56 6.36 -10.74
N VAL A 85 22.65 6.80 -11.63
CA VAL A 85 22.91 6.90 -13.08
C VAL A 85 23.64 8.21 -13.44
N ALA A 86 23.27 9.33 -12.84
CA ALA A 86 23.83 10.66 -13.12
C ALA A 86 25.36 10.73 -12.99
N PRO A 87 26.00 10.25 -11.90
CA PRO A 87 27.47 10.32 -11.78
C PRO A 87 28.18 9.48 -12.84
N VAL A 88 27.59 8.35 -13.28
CA VAL A 88 28.14 7.53 -14.36
C VAL A 88 28.13 8.30 -15.67
N ILE A 89 27.01 8.96 -16.00
CA ILE A 89 26.90 9.78 -17.22
C ILE A 89 27.91 10.93 -17.19
N VAL A 90 28.02 11.63 -16.06
CA VAL A 90 28.98 12.73 -15.89
C VAL A 90 30.42 12.24 -16.05
N ALA A 91 30.76 11.07 -15.48
CA ALA A 91 32.08 10.48 -15.64
C ALA A 91 32.40 10.12 -17.10
N LEU A 92 31.43 9.58 -17.85
CA LEU A 92 31.59 9.25 -19.27
C LEU A 92 31.78 10.50 -20.14
N ILE A 93 31.00 11.56 -19.89
CA ILE A 93 31.14 12.85 -20.60
C ILE A 93 32.50 13.47 -20.30
N GLY A 94 32.92 13.46 -19.03
CA GLY A 94 34.24 13.95 -18.63
C GLY A 94 35.37 13.19 -19.33
N ALA A 95 35.30 11.87 -19.40
CA ALA A 95 36.27 11.05 -20.10
C ALA A 95 36.32 11.34 -21.61
N TRP A 96 35.17 11.59 -22.25
CA TRP A 96 35.09 11.92 -23.67
C TRP A 96 35.73 13.28 -24.00
N ILE A 97 35.52 14.30 -23.16
CA ILE A 97 36.03 15.65 -23.38
C ILE A 97 37.54 15.76 -23.08
N PHE A 98 38.01 15.14 -22.00
CA PHE A 98 39.39 15.31 -21.51
C PHE A 98 40.34 14.18 -21.93
N GLY A 99 39.83 13.13 -22.57
CA GLY A 99 40.61 11.93 -22.91
C GLY A 99 41.74 12.12 -23.92
N SER A 100 41.79 13.25 -24.65
CA SER A 100 42.83 13.53 -25.66
C SER A 100 44.05 14.29 -25.13
N GLU A 101 43.91 15.04 -24.03
CA GLU A 101 44.91 16.03 -23.59
C GLU A 101 45.48 15.73 -22.19
N VAL A 102 44.73 15.01 -21.34
CA VAL A 102 45.06 14.79 -19.93
C VAL A 102 45.27 13.31 -19.65
N PHE A 103 46.23 13.00 -18.77
CA PHE A 103 46.44 11.65 -18.23
C PHE A 103 45.10 11.10 -17.72
N VAL A 104 44.58 10.06 -18.37
CA VAL A 104 43.26 9.43 -18.15
C VAL A 104 42.85 9.28 -16.67
N PRO A 105 43.72 8.84 -15.73
CA PRO A 105 43.33 8.71 -14.33
C PRO A 105 43.06 10.06 -13.63
N LEU A 106 43.72 11.15 -14.02
CA LEU A 106 43.47 12.47 -13.42
C LEU A 106 42.10 13.02 -13.83
N ALA A 107 41.74 12.86 -15.11
CA ALA A 107 40.42 13.26 -15.62
C ALA A 107 39.28 12.47 -14.94
N LEU A 108 39.52 11.19 -14.64
CA LEU A 108 38.58 10.32 -13.93
C LEU A 108 38.34 10.78 -12.49
N ILE A 109 39.40 11.17 -11.78
CA ILE A 109 39.29 11.69 -10.40
C ILE A 109 38.52 13.02 -10.40
N ILE A 110 38.81 13.92 -11.34
CA ILE A 110 38.12 15.21 -11.46
C ILE A 110 36.64 15.04 -11.84
N GLY A 111 36.27 14.00 -12.59
CA GLY A 111 34.88 13.72 -12.95
C GLY A 111 34.07 13.02 -11.86
N ILE A 112 34.66 11.99 -11.22
CA ILE A 112 33.95 11.16 -10.23
C ILE A 112 33.74 11.92 -8.92
N LEU A 113 34.74 12.65 -8.43
CA LEU A 113 34.68 13.28 -7.12
C LEU A 113 33.49 14.27 -6.97
N PRO A 114 33.26 15.22 -7.89
CA PRO A 114 32.08 16.09 -7.83
C PRO A 114 30.78 15.33 -8.12
N GLY A 115 30.80 14.33 -9.00
CA GLY A 115 29.65 13.47 -9.27
C GLY A 115 29.18 12.74 -8.01
N LEU A 116 30.12 12.18 -7.24
CA LEU A 116 29.85 11.51 -5.97
C LEU A 116 29.37 12.49 -4.90
N LEU A 117 29.98 13.68 -4.84
CA LEU A 117 29.59 14.74 -3.90
C LEU A 117 28.11 15.15 -4.06
N ILE A 118 27.58 15.12 -5.28
CA ILE A 118 26.18 15.43 -5.59
C ILE A 118 25.29 14.18 -5.47
N ALA A 119 25.78 13.02 -5.89
CA ALA A 119 25.03 11.77 -5.87
C ALA A 119 24.68 11.32 -4.45
N VAL A 120 25.61 11.43 -3.50
CA VAL A 120 25.40 11.01 -2.10
C VAL A 120 24.21 11.74 -1.43
N PRO A 121 24.15 13.09 -1.39
CA PRO A 121 23.02 13.78 -0.79
C PRO A 121 21.72 13.55 -1.55
N LEU A 122 21.75 13.42 -2.89
CA LEU A 122 20.57 13.11 -3.69
C LEU A 122 20.02 11.70 -3.38
N TYR A 123 20.90 10.73 -3.23
CA TYR A 123 20.54 9.37 -2.85
C TYR A 123 19.97 9.31 -1.43
N ALA A 124 20.59 10.04 -0.49
CA ALA A 124 20.09 10.16 0.88
C ALA A 124 18.69 10.80 0.92
N LEU A 125 18.45 11.83 0.10
CA LEU A 125 17.13 12.44 -0.03
C LEU A 125 16.09 11.44 -0.58
N GLY A 126 16.48 10.64 -1.59
CA GLY A 126 15.63 9.56 -2.10
C GLY A 126 15.30 8.50 -1.04
N LEU A 127 16.26 8.10 -0.20
CA LEU A 127 16.00 7.22 0.95
C LEU A 127 15.02 7.85 1.95
N LEU A 128 15.19 9.13 2.25
CA LEU A 128 14.33 9.86 3.19
C LEU A 128 12.88 9.92 2.70
N LEU A 129 12.68 10.17 1.40
CA LEU A 129 11.34 10.17 0.80
C LEU A 129 10.70 8.78 0.83
N CYS A 130 11.44 7.73 0.48
CA CYS A 130 10.91 6.37 0.61
C CYS A 130 10.49 6.05 2.05
N ALA A 131 11.30 6.44 3.04
CA ALA A 131 10.98 6.24 4.45
C ALA A 131 9.70 6.99 4.86
N GLN A 132 9.52 8.23 4.40
CA GLN A 132 8.30 9.00 4.66
C GLN A 132 7.06 8.36 4.02
N GLY A 133 7.17 7.88 2.78
CA GLY A 133 6.06 7.19 2.11
C GLY A 133 5.68 5.89 2.83
N GLN A 134 6.67 5.08 3.23
CA GLN A 134 6.44 3.85 4.00
C GLN A 134 5.84 4.12 5.38
N MET A 135 6.29 5.19 6.06
CA MET A 135 5.70 5.61 7.33
C MET A 135 4.24 6.03 7.15
N LEU A 136 3.89 6.72 6.07
CA LEU A 136 2.52 7.08 5.76
C LEU A 136 1.64 5.85 5.53
N HIS A 137 2.13 4.84 4.80
CA HIS A 137 1.42 3.55 4.64
C HIS A 137 1.09 2.92 6.00
N ALA A 138 2.07 2.80 6.90
CA ALA A 138 1.85 2.20 8.22
C ALA A 138 0.84 2.98 9.08
N VAL A 139 0.84 4.31 8.97
CA VAL A 139 -0.15 5.16 9.66
C VAL A 139 -1.54 4.95 9.06
N LEU A 140 -1.66 4.83 7.74
CA LEU A 140 -2.93 4.54 7.08
C LEU A 140 -3.47 3.17 7.47
N ASP A 141 -2.64 2.14 7.52
CA ASP A 141 -3.04 0.80 7.96
C ASP A 141 -3.59 0.83 9.39
N THR A 142 -2.93 1.56 10.27
CA THR A 142 -3.38 1.77 11.66
C THR A 142 -4.71 2.53 11.70
N ALA A 143 -4.85 3.60 10.92
CA ALA A 143 -6.06 4.42 10.88
C ALA A 143 -7.27 3.67 10.31
N VAL A 144 -7.05 2.80 9.31
CA VAL A 144 -8.11 1.96 8.74
C VAL A 144 -8.54 0.89 9.74
N ASN A 145 -7.59 0.20 10.37
CA ASN A 145 -7.88 -0.89 11.29
C ASN A 145 -8.53 -0.44 12.62
N THR A 146 -8.28 0.82 13.03
CA THR A 146 -8.87 1.40 14.26
C THR A 146 -10.13 2.22 14.02
N SER A 147 -10.60 2.34 12.77
CA SER A 147 -11.73 3.19 12.43
C SER A 147 -13.06 2.56 12.88
N PRO A 148 -13.86 3.23 13.72
CA PRO A 148 -15.19 2.75 14.12
C PRO A 148 -16.25 2.93 13.01
N LEU A 149 -15.91 3.64 11.94
CA LEU A 149 -16.82 3.96 10.84
C LEU A 149 -16.79 2.92 9.71
N LEU A 150 -15.74 2.09 9.64
CA LEU A 150 -15.62 1.05 8.63
C LEU A 150 -16.03 -0.31 9.20
N SER A 151 -16.85 -1.04 8.46
CA SER A 151 -17.11 -2.45 8.73
C SER A 151 -15.89 -3.31 8.38
N LYS A 152 -15.79 -4.52 8.96
CA LYS A 152 -14.70 -5.48 8.66
C LYS A 152 -14.57 -5.78 7.15
N ARG A 153 -15.68 -5.80 6.41
CA ARG A 153 -15.68 -6.00 4.95
C ARG A 153 -15.07 -4.82 4.20
N GLU A 154 -15.29 -3.60 4.66
CA GLU A 154 -14.74 -2.39 4.03
C GLU A 154 -13.28 -2.18 4.37
N ILE A 155 -12.86 -2.54 5.60
CA ILE A 155 -11.44 -2.60 5.98
C ILE A 155 -10.69 -3.53 5.03
N ARG A 156 -11.21 -4.75 4.78
CA ARG A 156 -10.65 -5.71 3.82
C ARG A 156 -10.54 -5.10 2.42
N LYS A 157 -11.59 -4.39 1.98
CA LYS A 157 -11.62 -3.73 0.67
C LYS A 157 -10.57 -2.61 0.56
N VAL A 158 -10.42 -1.77 1.58
CA VAL A 158 -9.42 -0.69 1.59
C VAL A 158 -8.00 -1.25 1.60
N MET A 159 -7.72 -2.25 2.45
CA MET A 159 -6.39 -2.87 2.51
C MET A 159 -6.01 -3.58 1.21
N SER A 160 -6.98 -4.12 0.46
CA SER A 160 -6.70 -4.71 -0.86
C SER A 160 -6.21 -3.70 -1.90
N LEU A 161 -6.48 -2.40 -1.71
CA LEU A 161 -6.01 -1.33 -2.60
C LEU A 161 -4.51 -1.06 -2.44
N ASP A 162 -3.92 -1.41 -1.29
CA ASP A 162 -2.47 -1.26 -1.10
C ASP A 162 -1.67 -2.30 -1.91
N VAL A 163 -2.28 -3.46 -2.20
CA VAL A 163 -1.62 -4.59 -2.90
C VAL A 163 -1.62 -4.42 -4.43
N THR A 164 -2.50 -3.58 -4.98
CA THR A 164 -2.60 -3.30 -6.44
C THR A 164 -1.95 -1.98 -6.78
#